data_AF-A0A957HVR0-F1
#
_entry.id   AF-A0A957HVR0-F1
#
_cell.length_a   1.000
_cell.length_b   1.000
_cell.length_c   1.000
_cell.angle_alpha   90.00
_cell.angle_beta   90.00
_cell.angle_gamma   90.00
#
_symmetry.space_group_name_H-M   'P 1'
#
loop_
_entity.id
_entity.type
_entity.pdbx_description
1 polymer ?
#
loop_
_entity_poly.entity_id
_entity_poly.type
_entity_poly.pdbx_seq_one_letter_code
_entity_poly.pdbx_strand_id
1 'polypeptide(L)' 'MNNIGMIELLLIFCIGFPMLAIFIGSVFWAYQDAENRGKSGCLVALLVLIATWPIGLIIWLLIRPGDKY' A
#
# COMPACT_ATOMS: atom_id res chain seq x y z
N MET A 1 17.79 22.94 18.45
CA MET A 1 17.43 21.50 18.49
C MET A 1 18.67 20.74 18.90
N ASN A 2 18.56 19.80 19.84
CA ASN A 2 19.63 18.85 20.14
C ASN A 2 19.78 17.85 18.98
N ASN A 3 20.94 17.19 18.89
CA ASN A 3 21.24 16.24 17.80
C ASN A 3 20.15 15.16 17.65
N ILE A 4 19.52 14.77 18.76
CA ILE A 4 18.44 13.77 18.81
C ILE A 4 17.19 14.26 18.04
N GLY A 5 16.70 15.49 18.29
CA GLY A 5 15.51 15.99 17.60
C GLY A 5 15.72 16.23 16.10
N MET A 6 16.95 16.51 15.67
CA MET A 6 17.28 16.61 14.24
C MET A 6 17.26 15.24 13.55
N ILE A 7 17.75 14.20 14.22
CA ILE A 7 17.74 12.82 13.72
C ILE A 7 16.29 12.32 13.55
N GLU A 8 15.42 12.57 14.54
CA GLU A 8 14.00 12.19 14.46
C GLU A 8 13.30 12.84 13.26
N LEU A 9 13.52 14.13 13.03
CA LEU A 9 12.96 14.85 11.89
C LEU A 9 13.45 14.27 10.56
N LEU A 10 14.75 13.94 10.46
CA LEU A 10 15.32 13.30 9.27
C LEU A 10 14.70 11.92 9.03
N LEU A 11 14.48 11.11 10.06
CA LEU A 11 13.85 9.79 9.93
C LEU A 11 12.41 9.91 9.40
N ILE A 12 11.62 10.85 9.92
CA ILE A 12 10.24 11.08 9.44
C ILE A 12 10.26 11.50 7.97
N PHE A 13 11.17 12.39 7.58
CA PHE A 13 11.22 12.86 6.19
C PHE A 13 11.73 11.81 5.21
N CYS A 14 12.80 11.10 5.55
CA CYS A 14 13.44 10.15 4.67
C CYS A 14 12.76 8.78 4.63
N ILE A 15 12.03 8.40 5.70
CA ILE A 15 11.39 7.09 5.80
C ILE A 15 9.88 7.25 5.90
N GLY A 16 9.39 8.11 6.78
CA GLY A 16 7.95 8.28 7.04
C GLY A 16 7.16 8.69 5.80
N PHE A 17 7.53 9.79 5.12
CA PHE A 17 6.81 10.25 3.92
C PHE A 17 6.90 9.26 2.75
N PRO A 18 8.07 8.69 2.41
CA PRO A 18 8.14 7.66 1.37
C PRO A 18 7.31 6.43 1.70
N MET A 19 7.32 5.96 2.95
CA MET A 19 6.49 4.83 3.37
C MET A 19 5.00 5.14 3.24
N LEU A 20 4.56 6.35 3.61
CA LEU A 20 3.18 6.79 3.43
C LEU A 20 2.79 6.85 1.95
N ALA A 21 3.68 7.37 1.10
CA ALA A 21 3.44 7.43 -0.35
C ALA A 21 3.33 6.03 -0.97
N ILE A 22 4.20 5.10 -0.56
CA ILE A 22 4.13 3.69 -0.99
C ILE A 22 2.85 3.02 -0.49
N PHE A 23 2.47 3.26 0.76
CA PHE A 23 1.23 2.74 1.33
C PHE A 23 0.01 3.19 0.52
N ILE A 24 -0.17 4.51 0.35
CA ILE A 24 -1.27 5.09 -0.42
C ILE A 24 -1.24 4.58 -1.87
N GLY A 25 -0.07 4.65 -2.51
CA GLY A 25 0.13 4.18 -3.88
C GLY A 25 -0.25 2.70 -4.06
N SER A 26 0.08 1.84 -3.08
CA SER A 26 -0.26 0.42 -3.13
C SER A 26 -1.76 0.15 -3.03
N VAL A 27 -2.50 0.96 -2.25
CA VAL A 27 -3.97 0.86 -2.16
C VAL A 27 -4.61 1.23 -3.48
N PHE A 28 -4.21 2.37 -4.09
CA PHE A 28 -4.71 2.79 -5.40
C PHE A 28 -4.35 1.80 -6.51
N TRP A 29 -3.12 1.27 -6.48
CA TRP A 29 -2.69 0.25 -7.43
C TRP A 29 -3.53 -1.02 -7.30
N ALA A 30 -3.77 -1.51 -6.08
CA ALA A 30 -4.56 -2.72 -5.84
C ALA A 30 -6.04 -2.54 -6.25
N TYR A 31 -6.59 -1.34 -6.02
CA TYR A 31 -7.91 -0.96 -6.53
C TYR A 31 -7.99 -1.11 -8.05
N GLN A 32 -7.06 -0.49 -8.78
CA GLN A 32 -7.08 -0.51 -10.25
C GLN A 32 -6.77 -1.90 -10.81
N ASP A 33 -5.83 -2.63 -10.21
CA ASP A 33 -5.48 -4.00 -10.61
C ASP A 33 -6.69 -4.94 -10.45
N ALA A 34 -7.47 -4.78 -9.39
CA ALA A 34 -8.70 -5.55 -9.18
C ALA A 34 -9.78 -5.23 -10.21
N GLU A 35 -10.05 -3.95 -10.48
CA GLU A 35 -11.02 -3.53 -11.51
C GLU A 35 -10.64 -4.05 -12.90
N ASN A 36 -9.36 -3.96 -13.27
CA ASN A 36 -8.84 -4.50 -14.53
C ASN A 36 -9.06 -6.01 -14.65
N ARG A 37 -8.99 -6.74 -13.53
CA ARG A 37 -9.24 -8.19 -13.45
C ARG A 37 -10.73 -8.54 -13.29
N GLY A 38 -11.64 -7.56 -13.34
CA GLY A 38 -13.09 -7.77 -13.17
C GLY A 38 -13.48 -8.21 -11.76
N LYS A 39 -12.67 -7.85 -10.76
CA LYS A 39 -12.98 -7.99 -9.34
C LYS A 39 -13.33 -6.61 -8.77
N SER A 40 -14.03 -6.57 -7.64
CA SER A 40 -14.34 -5.29 -6.99
C SER A 40 -13.09 -4.63 -6.45
N GLY A 41 -12.71 -3.49 -7.03
CA GLY A 41 -11.59 -2.67 -6.59
C GLY A 41 -11.77 -2.14 -5.18
N CYS A 42 -12.99 -1.75 -4.80
CA CYS A 42 -13.28 -1.30 -3.43
C CYS A 42 -12.99 -2.38 -2.37
N LEU A 43 -13.40 -3.62 -2.62
CA LEU A 43 -13.14 -4.72 -1.68
C LEU A 43 -11.65 -5.01 -1.54
N VAL A 44 -10.92 -4.97 -2.65
CA VAL A 44 -9.47 -5.20 -2.64
C VAL A 44 -8.72 -4.03 -2.00
N ALA A 45 -9.12 -2.79 -2.27
CA ALA A 45 -8.55 -1.62 -1.60
C ALA A 45 -8.75 -1.68 -0.08
N LEU A 46 -9.95 -2.06 0.38
CA LEU A 46 -10.25 -2.26 1.80
C LEU A 46 -9.41 -3.40 2.40
N LEU A 47 -9.22 -4.50 1.66
CA LEU A 47 -8.32 -5.58 2.08
C LEU A 47 -6.90 -5.05 2.31
N VAL A 48 -6.34 -4.30 1.35
CA VAL A 48 -4.98 -3.74 1.47
C VAL A 48 -4.88 -2.71 2.60
N LEU A 49 -5.91 -1.90 2.79
CA LEU A 49 -5.97 -0.85 3.81
C LEU A 49 -6.09 -1.41 5.24
N ILE A 50 -6.95 -2.42 5.45
CA ILE A 50 -7.35 -2.89 6.78
C ILE A 50 -6.57 -4.13 7.22
N ALA A 51 -6.17 -5.01 6.31
CA ALA A 51 -5.47 -6.25 6.65
C ALA A 51 -3.96 -6.03 6.90
N THR A 52 -3.61 -4.97 7.65
CA THR A 52 -2.24 -4.56 8.02
C THR A 52 -1.30 -4.52 6.83
N TRP A 53 -1.09 -3.36 6.22
CA TRP A 53 -0.06 -3.24 5.18
C TRP A 53 1.31 -3.69 5.71
N PRO A 54 2.08 -4.54 4.99
CA PRO A 54 1.88 -4.97 3.60
C PRO A 54 1.10 -6.30 3.42
N ILE A 55 0.62 -6.93 4.48
CA ILE A 55 -0.02 -8.26 4.46
C ILE A 55 -1.23 -8.28 3.52
N GLY A 56 -2.14 -7.30 3.60
CA GLY A 56 -3.29 -7.21 2.69
C GLY A 56 -2.89 -7.15 1.20
N LEU A 57 -1.80 -6.45 0.88
CA LEU A 57 -1.25 -6.39 -0.47
C LEU A 57 -0.69 -7.75 -0.92
N ILE A 58 0.03 -8.43 -0.03
CA ILE A 58 0.56 -9.78 -0.29
C ILE A 58 -0.58 -10.76 -0.54
N ILE A 59 -1.64 -10.73 0.27
CA ILE A 59 -2.83 -11.58 0.07
C ILE A 59 -3.42 -11.35 -1.32
N TRP A 60 -3.61 -10.09 -1.72
CA TRP A 60 -4.12 -9.78 -3.06
C TRP A 60 -3.22 -10.35 -4.16
N LEU A 61 -1.89 -10.17 -4.05
CA LEU A 61 -0.94 -10.70 -5.04
C LEU A 61 -0.97 -12.24 -5.17
N LEU A 62 -1.27 -12.96 -4.08
CA LEU A 62 -1.34 -14.42 -4.08
C LEU A 62 -2.64 -14.96 -4.69
N ILE A 63 -3.77 -14.26 -4.47
CA ILE A 63 -5.10 -14.75 -4.88
C ILE A 63 -5.63 -14.06 -6.15
N ARG A 64 -4.95 -13.01 -6.64
CA ARG A 64 -5.43 -12.24 -7.79
C ARG A 64 -5.59 -13.17 -9.00
N PRO A 65 -6.70 -13.03 -9.77
CA PRO A 65 -6.90 -13.82 -10.98
C PRO A 65 -5.79 -13.56 -11.99
N GLY A 66 -5.50 -14.54 -12.85
CA GLY A 66 -4.71 -14.30 -14.05
C GLY A 66 -5.35 -13.26 -14.97
N ASP A 67 -4.58 -12.78 -15.95
CA ASP A 67 -5.09 -11.83 -16.94
C ASP A 67 -6.22 -12.48 -17.74
N LYS A 68 -7.25 -11.69 -18.07
CA LYS A 68 -8.36 -12.17 -18.90
C LYS A 68 -7.82 -12.48 -20.29
N TYR A 69 -7.63 -13.76 -20.61
CA TYR A 69 -7.47 -14.28 -21.96
C TYR A 69 -8.84 -14.69 -22.51
#